data_AF-A0A962YAT0-F1
#
_entry.id   AF-A0A962YAT0-F1
#
_cell.length_a   1.000
_cell.length_b   1.000
_cell.length_c   1.000
_cell.angle_alpha   90.00
_cell.angle_beta   90.00
_cell.angle_gamma   90.00
#
_symmetry.space_group_name_H-M   'P 1'
#
loop_
_entity.id
_entity.type
_entity.pdbx_description
1 polymer ?
#
loop_
_entity_poly.entity_id
_entity_poly.type
_entity_poly.pdbx_seq_one_letter_code
_entity_poly.pdbx_strand_id
1 'polypeptide(L)'
;QYIGKLLRQLDTEPIATALTDLQSGAVIAKRELHWLEQTRDALIAGEDGALDGIFDRYPQAERQHLRRLIEKARREQARNRPPATSREIFRYLRDLMQSS
;
A
#
# COMPACT_ATOMS: atom_id res chain seq x y z
N GLN A 1 8.54 -17.90 -0.46
CA GLN A 1 7.08 -17.78 -0.63
C GLN A 1 6.45 -17.02 0.55
N TYR A 2 6.62 -15.69 0.65
CA TYR A 2 6.08 -14.90 1.79
C TYR A 2 5.20 -13.70 1.40
N ILE A 3 5.13 -13.33 0.12
CA ILE A 3 4.22 -12.28 -0.38
C ILE A 3 2.74 -12.69 -0.23
N GLY A 4 2.46 -13.99 -0.36
CA GLY A 4 1.11 -14.52 -0.21
C GLY A 4 0.53 -14.38 1.20
N LYS A 5 1.31 -14.06 2.25
CA LYS A 5 0.76 -13.92 3.60
C LYS A 5 0.18 -12.53 3.86
N LEU A 6 0.87 -11.47 3.43
CA LEU A 6 0.32 -10.10 3.47
C LEU A 6 -0.94 -10.01 2.60
N LEU A 7 -0.88 -10.54 1.37
CA LEU A 7 -2.01 -10.57 0.43
C LEU A 7 -3.19 -11.43 0.93
N ARG A 8 -2.94 -12.57 1.57
CA ARG A 8 -4.01 -13.37 2.20
C ARG A 8 -4.60 -12.72 3.44
N GLN A 9 -3.82 -11.96 4.21
CA GLN A 9 -4.34 -11.20 5.35
C GLN A 9 -5.25 -10.04 4.90
N LEU A 10 -4.93 -9.43 3.75
CA LEU A 10 -5.75 -8.39 3.11
C LEU A 10 -7.13 -8.89 2.64
N ASP A 11 -7.25 -10.18 2.28
CA ASP A 11 -8.53 -10.79 1.88
C ASP A 11 -9.41 -11.22 3.07
N THR A 12 -8.89 -11.19 4.31
CA THR A 12 -9.53 -11.80 5.49
C THR A 12 -10.20 -10.85 6.48
N GLU A 13 -10.32 -9.55 6.16
CA GLU A 13 -11.17 -8.68 6.98
C GLU A 13 -12.66 -9.01 6.75
N PRO A 14 -13.43 -9.34 7.80
CA PRO A 14 -14.84 -9.64 7.64
C PRO A 14 -15.56 -8.38 7.18
N ILE A 15 -16.02 -8.41 5.93
CA ILE A 15 -16.95 -7.43 5.36
C ILE A 15 -18.28 -7.61 6.09
N ALA A 16 -18.38 -7.03 7.28
CA ALA A 16 -19.66 -6.87 7.96
C ALA A 16 -20.43 -5.77 7.22
N THR A 17 -21.17 -6.21 6.21
CA THR A 17 -22.51 -5.76 5.83
C THR A 17 -22.68 -4.31 5.36
N ALA A 18 -22.91 -4.13 4.05
CA ALA A 18 -23.86 -3.17 3.44
C ALA A 18 -23.88 -3.43 1.90
N LEU A 19 -24.93 -3.99 1.25
CA LEU A 19 -26.22 -3.46 0.73
C LEU A 19 -26.21 -2.62 -0.59
N THR A 20 -26.23 -3.31 -1.74
CA THR A 20 -26.74 -2.85 -3.06
C THR A 20 -25.94 -1.76 -3.82
N ASP A 21 -25.34 -2.17 -4.93
CA ASP A 21 -24.80 -1.47 -6.12
C ASP A 21 -24.05 -0.14 -5.95
N LEU A 22 -24.62 0.89 -5.32
CA LEU A 22 -23.90 2.11 -4.91
C LEU A 22 -22.86 1.82 -3.81
N GLN A 23 -23.15 0.83 -2.95
CA GLN A 23 -22.24 0.38 -1.92
C GLN A 23 -21.12 -0.49 -2.47
N SER A 24 -21.28 -1.12 -3.64
CA SER A 24 -20.21 -1.92 -4.24
C SER A 24 -18.99 -1.05 -4.58
N GLY A 25 -19.19 0.10 -5.23
CA GLY A 25 -18.13 1.06 -5.53
C GLY A 25 -17.50 1.67 -4.28
N ALA A 26 -18.30 2.02 -3.28
CA ALA A 26 -17.81 2.53 -2.00
C ALA A 26 -17.01 1.48 -1.22
N VAL A 27 -17.44 0.21 -1.24
CA VAL A 27 -16.73 -0.93 -0.61
C VAL A 27 -15.42 -1.20 -1.34
N ILE A 28 -15.40 -1.17 -2.68
CA ILE A 28 -14.17 -1.32 -3.48
C ILE A 28 -13.20 -0.18 -3.13
N ALA A 29 -13.64 1.07 -3.20
CA ALA A 29 -12.82 2.24 -2.87
C ALA A 29 -12.27 2.19 -1.43
N LYS A 30 -13.07 1.71 -0.47
CA LYS A 30 -12.63 1.53 0.92
C LYS A 30 -11.57 0.43 1.05
N ARG A 31 -11.73 -0.71 0.36
CA ARG A 31 -10.72 -1.78 0.34
C ARG A 31 -9.41 -1.33 -0.29
N GLU A 32 -9.50 -0.61 -1.41
CA GLU A 32 -8.32 -0.03 -2.07
C GLU A 32 -7.59 0.95 -1.15
N LEU A 33 -8.33 1.82 -0.46
CA LEU A 33 -7.77 2.75 0.51
C LEU A 33 -7.02 2.01 1.63
N HIS A 34 -7.65 1.02 2.26
CA HIS A 34 -7.00 0.23 3.32
C HIS A 34 -5.80 -0.56 2.81
N TRP A 35 -5.88 -1.12 1.60
CA TRP A 35 -4.74 -1.79 0.97
C TRP A 35 -3.56 -0.83 0.79
N LEU A 36 -3.81 0.40 0.32
CA LEU A 36 -2.79 1.43 0.15
C LEU A 36 -2.16 1.85 1.49
N GLU A 37 -2.97 2.02 2.54
CA GLU A 37 -2.51 2.38 3.88
C GLU A 37 -1.62 1.29 4.48
N GLN A 38 -2.10 0.05 4.50
CA GLN A 38 -1.35 -1.08 5.06
C GLN A 38 -0.05 -1.32 4.29
N THR A 39 -0.10 -1.25 2.95
CA THR A 39 1.08 -1.47 2.13
C THR A 39 2.12 -0.37 2.34
N ARG A 40 1.69 0.89 2.41
CA ARG A 40 2.57 2.02 2.77
C ARG A 40 3.24 1.77 4.12
N ASP A 41 2.47 1.37 5.12
CA ASP A 41 2.98 1.18 6.48
C ASP A 41 3.96 0.01 6.55
N ALA A 42 3.67 -1.12 5.88
CA ALA A 42 4.58 -2.26 5.76
C ALA A 42 5.90 -1.90 5.05
N LEU A 43 5.83 -1.10 3.98
CA LEU A 43 7.02 -0.62 3.27
C LEU A 43 7.91 0.27 4.16
N ILE A 44 7.30 1.19 4.90
CA ILE A 44 8.01 2.08 5.82
C ILE A 44 8.60 1.27 6.99
N ALA A 45 7.83 0.36 7.58
CA ALA A 45 8.28 -0.54 8.65
C ALA A 45 9.41 -1.48 8.19
N GLY A 46 9.49 -1.74 6.89
CA GLY A 46 10.49 -2.64 6.32
C GLY A 46 10.17 -4.11 6.52
N GLU A 47 8.89 -4.43 6.46
CA GLU A 47 8.44 -5.81 6.46
C GLU A 47 9.03 -6.57 5.26
N ASP A 48 9.56 -7.75 5.55
CA ASP A 48 10.21 -8.59 4.55
C ASP A 48 9.22 -8.96 3.44
N GLY A 49 9.64 -8.73 2.19
CA GLY A 49 8.83 -9.06 1.02
C GLY A 49 7.71 -8.08 0.68
N ALA A 50 7.47 -7.02 1.48
CA ALA A 50 6.48 -5.99 1.13
C ALA A 50 6.86 -5.27 -0.17
N LEU A 51 8.14 -4.96 -0.33
CA LEU A 51 8.67 -4.28 -1.52
C LEU A 51 8.63 -5.19 -2.75
N ASP A 52 9.05 -6.44 -2.61
CA ASP A 52 9.02 -7.41 -3.71
C ASP A 52 7.58 -7.70 -4.14
N GLY A 53 6.64 -7.77 -3.19
CA GLY A 53 5.21 -7.92 -3.48
C GLY A 53 4.63 -6.79 -4.33
N ILE A 54 5.10 -5.55 -4.14
CA ILE A 54 4.73 -4.43 -5.02
C ILE A 54 5.26 -4.63 -6.43
N PHE A 55 6.50 -5.08 -6.59
CA PHE A 55 7.09 -5.28 -7.93
C PHE A 55 6.54 -6.50 -8.67
N ASP A 56 6.09 -7.51 -7.94
CA ASP A 56 5.39 -8.66 -8.51
C ASP A 56 3.98 -8.27 -8.98
N ARG A 57 3.27 -7.44 -8.21
CA ARG A 57 1.92 -6.97 -8.56
C ARG A 57 1.92 -5.88 -9.64
N TYR A 58 2.90 -4.97 -9.59
CA TYR A 58 3.05 -3.85 -10.50
C TYR A 58 4.46 -3.87 -11.13
N PRO A 59 4.69 -4.72 -12.16
CA PRO A 59 6.00 -4.82 -12.81
C PRO A 59 6.48 -3.50 -13.44
N GLN A 60 5.55 -2.61 -13.78
CA GLN A 60 5.82 -1.27 -14.30
C GLN A 60 6.28 -0.26 -13.24
N ALA A 61 6.26 -0.63 -11.96
CA ALA A 61 6.69 0.25 -10.89
C ALA A 61 8.18 0.60 -11.02
N GLU A 62 8.48 1.90 -10.88
CA GLU A 62 9.84 2.42 -10.82
C GLU A 62 10.52 2.03 -9.51
N ARG A 63 11.23 0.90 -9.55
CA ARG A 63 11.85 0.28 -8.37
C ARG A 63 12.73 1.23 -7.56
N GLN A 64 13.56 2.00 -8.25
CA GLN A 64 14.47 2.93 -7.59
C GLN A 64 13.74 4.13 -6.98
N HIS A 65 12.66 4.60 -7.62
CA HIS A 65 11.86 5.70 -7.08
C HIS A 65 11.18 5.28 -5.78
N LEU A 66 10.50 4.12 -5.76
CA LEU A 66 9.84 3.62 -4.56
C LEU A 66 10.83 3.38 -3.40
N ARG A 67 12.00 2.81 -3.67
CA ARG A 67 13.06 2.63 -2.65
C ARG A 67 13.52 3.95 -2.04
N ARG A 68 13.70 5.00 -2.86
CA ARG A 68 14.08 6.34 -2.37
C ARG A 68 13.00 6.94 -1.48
N LEU A 69 11.73 6.79 -1.85
CA LEU A 69 10.60 7.26 -1.05
C LEU A 69 10.55 6.56 0.32
N ILE A 70 10.68 5.23 0.34
CA ILE A 70 10.67 4.44 1.58
C ILE A 70 11.78 4.89 2.52
N GLU A 71 13.01 4.99 2.02
CA GLU A 71 14.16 5.41 2.81
C GLU A 71 14.00 6.84 3.35
N LYS A 72 13.48 7.76 2.52
CA LYS A 72 13.18 9.14 2.97
C LYS A 72 12.08 9.15 4.03
N ALA A 73 11.02 8.36 3.90
CA ALA A 73 9.95 8.25 4.90
C ALA A 73 10.47 7.69 6.24
N ARG A 74 11.32 6.65 6.21
CA ARG A 74 11.97 6.12 7.43
C ARG A 74 12.81 7.18 8.14
N ARG A 75 13.58 7.97 7.39
CA ARG A 75 14.36 9.08 7.96
C ARG A 75 13.50 10.20 8.53
N GLU A 76 12.35 10.50 7.92
CA GLU A 76 11.39 11.46 8.47
C GLU A 76 10.80 10.97 9.79
N GLN A 77 10.39 9.71 9.86
CA GLN A 77 9.87 9.08 11.07
C GLN A 77 10.92 9.05 12.19
N ALA A 78 12.16 8.64 11.89
CA ALA A 78 13.26 8.63 12.85
C ALA A 78 13.60 10.03 13.40
N ARG A 79 13.32 11.10 12.63
CA ARG A 79 13.55 12.50 13.02
C ARG A 79 12.30 13.18 13.57
N ASN A 80 11.23 12.43 13.83
CA ASN A 80 9.93 12.94 14.30
C ASN A 80 9.39 14.10 13.44
N ARG A 81 9.69 14.06 12.13
CA ARG A 81 9.26 15.08 11.16
C ARG A 81 7.85 14.77 10.65
N PRO A 82 7.11 15.78 10.16
CA PRO A 82 5.83 15.55 9.51
C PRO A 82 5.95 14.50 8.39
N PRO A 83 5.00 13.56 8.25
CA PRO A 83 5.10 12.41 7.35
C PRO A 83 4.76 12.81 5.89
N ALA A 84 5.50 13.74 5.33
CA ALA A 84 5.32 14.22 3.97
C ALA A 84 5.57 13.11 2.95
N THR A 85 6.63 12.33 3.14
CA THR A 85 7.00 11.26 2.21
C THR A 85 6.09 10.04 2.35
N SER A 86 5.53 9.77 3.52
CA SER A 86 4.49 8.74 3.70
C SER A 86 3.28 9.01 2.79
N ARG A 87 2.84 10.28 2.70
CA ARG A 87 1.78 10.70 1.76
C ARG A 87 2.21 10.63 0.30
N GLU A 88 3.50 10.77 0.00
CA GLU A 88 4.06 10.59 -1.34
C GLU A 88 4.02 9.12 -1.76
N ILE A 89 4.40 8.19 -0.87
CA ILE A 89 4.28 6.74 -1.10
C ILE A 89 2.82 6.36 -1.36
N PHE A 90 1.87 6.85 -0.56
CA PHE A 90 0.45 6.58 -0.76
C PHE A 90 -0.02 6.99 -2.16
N ARG A 91 0.31 8.22 -2.61
CA ARG A 91 -0.05 8.70 -3.95
C ARG A 91 0.57 7.84 -5.03
N TYR A 92 1.86 7.53 -4.91
CA TYR A 92 2.56 6.69 -5.87
C TYR A 92 1.91 5.29 -6.02
N LEU A 93 1.59 4.63 -4.90
CA LEU A 93 0.92 3.33 -4.91
C LEU A 93 -0.48 3.40 -5.55
N ARG A 94 -1.22 4.47 -5.28
CA ARG A 94 -2.54 4.69 -5.89
C ARG A 94 -2.41 4.89 -7.41
N ASP A 95 -1.43 5.67 -7.84
CA ASP A 95 -1.21 5.95 -9.27
C ASP A 95 -0.78 4.66 -10.01
N LEU A 96 0.03 3.79 -9.37
CA LEU A 96 0.33 2.45 -9.91
C LEU A 96 -0.95 1.62 -10.08
N MET A 97 -1.81 1.57 -9.07
CA MET A 97 -3.06 0.81 -9.10
C MET A 97 -4.01 1.31 -10.19
N GLN A 98 -4.06 2.62 -10.43
CA GLN A 98 -4.89 3.22 -11.49
C GLN A 98 -4.30 3.08 -12.91
N SER A 99 -2.99 2.88 -13.01
CA SER A 99 -2.27 2.71 -14.28
C SER A 99 -2.10 1.24 -14.69
N SER A 100 -2.73 0.31 -13.95
CA SER A 100 -2.62 -1.15 -14.14
C SER A 100 -3.85 -1.76 -14.79
#